data_AF-A0AAT9H9U8-F1
#
_entry.id   AF-A0AAT9H9U8-F1
#
_cell.length_a   1.000
_cell.length_b   1.000
_cell.length_c   1.000
_cell.angle_alpha   90.00
_cell.angle_beta   90.00
_cell.angle_gamma   90.00
#
_symmetry.space_group_name_H-M   'P 1'
#
loop_
_entity.id
_entity.type
_entity.pdbx_description
1 polymer ?
#
loop_
_entity_poly.entity_id
_entity_poly.type
_entity_poly.pdbx_seq_one_letter_code
_entity_poly.pdbx_strand_id
1 'polypeptide(L)'
;MHHYFGTKEQVFEAAVEVAFAPVLTVRNTVLEGPLDEVGERMTRMIFGLWESPVTRAPLLAIVRSAVNNEIAAGVFRRLVASQLLGRIAGQLDAPDAELRAELAAAQLVGIAMLRYVIKVEPLASADSELIIKRVAPVVQRHLTGP
;
A
#
# COMPACT_ATOMS: atom_id res chain seq x y z
N MET A 1 -25.49 -31.20 -5.11
CA MET A 1 -25.21 -29.76 -5.28
C MET A 1 -25.05 -29.19 -3.88
N HIS A 2 -23.92 -28.54 -3.56
CA HIS A 2 -23.57 -27.73 -2.37
C HIS A 2 -22.14 -28.00 -1.88
N HIS A 3 -21.16 -27.42 -2.56
CA HIS A 3 -19.82 -27.23 -2.01
C HIS A 3 -19.24 -25.91 -2.52
N TYR A 4 -19.89 -24.81 -2.11
CA TYR A 4 -19.33 -23.48 -2.18
C TYR A 4 -19.39 -22.97 -0.77
N PHE A 5 -18.28 -23.06 -0.05
CA PHE A 5 -17.74 -22.08 0.89
C PHE A 5 -16.58 -22.83 1.54
N GLY A 6 -15.37 -22.38 1.21
CA GLY A 6 -14.18 -22.78 1.91
C GLY A 6 -14.26 -22.45 3.40
N THR A 7 -13.18 -22.70 4.15
CA THR A 7 -13.15 -22.31 5.57
C THR A 7 -13.44 -20.80 5.72
N LYS A 8 -13.86 -20.35 6.90
CA LYS A 8 -14.17 -18.93 7.17
C LYS A 8 -13.03 -17.99 6.72
N GLU A 9 -11.81 -18.49 6.77
CA GLU A 9 -10.58 -17.85 6.31
C GLU A 9 -10.55 -17.66 4.78
N GLN A 10 -10.99 -18.64 4.01
CA GLN A 10 -11.02 -18.56 2.54
C GLN A 10 -12.11 -17.57 2.05
N VAL A 11 -13.23 -17.49 2.76
CA VAL A 11 -14.27 -16.48 2.47
C VAL A 11 -13.77 -15.07 2.82
N PHE A 12 -13.07 -14.93 3.94
CA PHE A 12 -12.47 -13.66 4.34
C PHE A 12 -11.37 -13.23 3.36
N GLU A 13 -10.51 -14.15 2.94
CA GLU A 13 -9.46 -13.91 1.94
C GLU A 13 -10.07 -13.47 0.61
N ALA A 14 -11.08 -14.18 0.10
CA ALA A 14 -11.77 -13.78 -1.12
C ALA A 14 -12.44 -12.40 -1.01
N ALA A 15 -13.04 -12.08 0.15
CA ALA A 15 -13.63 -10.76 0.38
C ALA A 15 -12.57 -9.65 0.41
N VAL A 16 -11.41 -9.91 1.03
CA VAL A 16 -10.27 -8.98 1.05
C VAL A 16 -9.67 -8.83 -0.35
N GLU A 17 -9.50 -9.90 -1.11
CA GLU A 17 -9.02 -9.85 -2.50
C GLU A 17 -9.94 -9.02 -3.39
N VAL A 18 -11.26 -9.21 -3.29
CA VAL A 18 -12.26 -8.40 -4.01
C VAL A 18 -12.17 -6.92 -3.59
N ALA A 19 -11.99 -6.65 -2.31
CA ALA A 19 -11.79 -5.30 -1.79
C ALA A 19 -10.45 -4.67 -2.24
N PHE A 20 -9.42 -5.49 -2.49
CA PHE A 20 -8.11 -5.09 -3.03
C PHE A 20 -8.07 -4.97 -4.55
N ALA A 21 -8.99 -5.60 -5.30
CA ALA A 21 -8.93 -5.62 -6.76
C ALA A 21 -8.80 -4.22 -7.42
N PRO A 22 -9.53 -3.17 -6.94
CA PRO A 22 -9.34 -1.82 -7.44
C PRO A 22 -7.93 -1.26 -7.16
N VAL A 23 -7.36 -1.57 -5.99
CA VAL A 23 -5.99 -1.17 -5.59
C VAL A 23 -4.95 -1.82 -6.51
N LEU A 24 -5.14 -3.11 -6.83
CA LEU A 24 -4.23 -3.88 -7.68
C LEU A 24 -4.28 -3.45 -9.15
N THR A 25 -5.38 -2.82 -9.59
CA THR A 25 -5.55 -2.33 -10.97
C THR A 25 -4.77 -1.03 -11.21
N VAL A 26 -4.64 -0.17 -10.19
CA VAL A 26 -3.87 1.09 -10.25
C VAL A 26 -2.35 0.84 -10.18
N ARG A 27 -1.92 -0.38 -9.83
CA ARG A 27 -0.49 -0.74 -9.64
C ARG A 27 0.37 -0.57 -10.89
N ASN A 28 -0.18 -0.77 -12.09
CA ASN A 28 0.62 -0.79 -13.32
C ASN A 28 1.32 0.56 -13.58
N THR A 29 0.73 1.68 -13.13
CA THR A 29 1.30 3.01 -13.34
C THR A 29 2.53 3.32 -12.49
N VAL A 30 2.82 2.56 -11.42
CA VAL A 30 4.03 2.77 -10.60
C VAL A 30 5.25 2.10 -11.20
N LEU A 31 5.03 0.92 -11.79
CA LEU A 31 6.09 0.06 -12.33
C LEU A 31 6.49 0.43 -13.76
N GLU A 32 5.68 1.26 -14.43
CA GLU A 32 5.92 1.78 -15.77
C GLU A 32 6.54 3.19 -15.66
N GLY A 33 7.87 3.26 -15.57
CA GLY A 33 8.61 4.53 -15.57
C GLY A 33 10.03 4.39 -15.04
N PRO A 34 10.85 5.45 -15.15
CA PRO A 34 12.25 5.40 -14.76
C PRO A 34 12.42 5.26 -13.23
N LEU A 35 13.51 4.62 -12.79
CA LEU A 35 13.75 4.28 -11.38
C LEU A 35 14.01 5.50 -10.50
N ASP A 36 14.48 6.61 -11.07
CA ASP A 36 14.72 7.89 -10.38
C ASP A 36 13.43 8.59 -9.92
N GLU A 37 12.29 8.23 -10.50
CA GLU A 37 10.97 8.78 -10.17
C GLU A 37 10.05 7.79 -9.42
N VAL A 38 10.52 6.57 -9.16
CA VAL A 38 9.69 5.49 -8.58
C VAL A 38 9.10 5.86 -7.22
N GLY A 39 9.83 6.60 -6.40
CA GLY A 39 9.38 7.08 -5.09
C GLY A 39 8.24 8.09 -5.20
N GLU A 40 8.28 8.98 -6.20
CA GLU A 40 7.18 9.91 -6.47
C GLU A 40 5.94 9.16 -6.96
N ARG A 41 6.10 8.26 -7.95
CA ARG A 41 4.98 7.46 -8.46
C ARG A 41 4.35 6.60 -7.38
N MET A 42 5.16 5.93 -6.55
CA MET A 42 4.67 5.13 -5.43
C MET A 42 3.92 5.98 -4.40
N THR A 43 4.45 7.16 -4.06
CA THR A 43 3.80 8.08 -3.12
C THR A 43 2.45 8.56 -3.66
N ARG A 44 2.42 9.01 -4.92
CA ARG A 44 1.19 9.47 -5.60
C ARG A 44 0.15 8.36 -5.69
N MET A 45 0.55 7.14 -6.03
CA MET A 45 -0.35 5.98 -6.07
C MET A 45 -1.01 5.77 -4.71
N ILE A 46 -0.21 5.69 -3.62
CA ILE A 46 -0.77 5.48 -2.29
C ILE A 46 -1.72 6.61 -1.90
N PHE A 47 -1.36 7.88 -2.13
CA PHE A 47 -2.26 8.99 -1.84
C PHE A 47 -3.55 8.93 -2.67
N GLY A 48 -3.47 8.63 -3.97
CA GLY A 48 -4.63 8.49 -4.84
C GLY A 48 -5.59 7.38 -4.38
N LEU A 49 -5.06 6.27 -3.87
CA LEU A 49 -5.86 5.20 -3.27
C LEU A 49 -6.66 5.66 -2.03
N TRP A 50 -6.08 6.54 -1.22
CA TRP A 50 -6.77 7.10 -0.06
C TRP A 50 -7.69 8.27 -0.43
N GLU A 51 -7.45 8.98 -1.51
CA GLU A 51 -8.27 10.11 -1.94
C GLU A 51 -9.49 9.71 -2.76
N SER A 52 -9.40 8.58 -3.48
CA SER A 52 -10.53 8.02 -4.22
C SER A 52 -11.61 7.48 -3.26
N PRO A 53 -12.87 7.95 -3.36
CA PRO A 53 -13.98 7.44 -2.56
C PRO A 53 -14.23 5.94 -2.77
N VAL A 54 -13.94 5.44 -3.97
CA VAL A 54 -14.14 4.04 -4.37
C VAL A 54 -13.18 3.11 -3.63
N THR A 55 -11.92 3.54 -3.46
CA THR A 55 -10.87 2.70 -2.85
C THR A 55 -10.69 2.96 -1.35
N ARG A 56 -11.03 4.16 -0.86
CA ARG A 56 -10.86 4.56 0.55
C ARG A 56 -11.62 3.65 1.52
N ALA A 57 -12.90 3.41 1.29
CA ALA A 57 -13.73 2.64 2.23
C ALA A 57 -13.28 1.17 2.35
N PRO A 58 -13.01 0.44 1.24
CA PRO A 58 -12.38 -0.87 1.28
C PRO A 58 -11.04 -0.89 2.02
N LEU A 59 -10.14 0.07 1.73
CA LEU A 59 -8.83 0.15 2.39
C LEU A 59 -8.94 0.35 3.90
N LEU A 60 -9.84 1.22 4.36
CA LEU A 60 -10.10 1.42 5.78
C LEU A 60 -10.60 0.16 6.48
N ALA A 61 -11.50 -0.59 5.83
CA ALA A 61 -12.00 -1.84 6.38
C ALA A 61 -10.87 -2.86 6.58
N ILE A 62 -10.01 -2.99 5.58
CA ILE A 62 -8.87 -3.91 5.59
C ILE A 62 -7.88 -3.54 6.70
N VAL A 63 -7.47 -2.27 6.80
CA VAL A 63 -6.55 -1.80 7.84
C VAL A 63 -7.11 -2.11 9.23
N ARG A 64 -8.41 -1.84 9.46
CA ARG A 64 -9.07 -2.14 10.73
C ARG A 64 -9.12 -3.64 11.02
N SER A 65 -9.37 -4.47 10.01
CA SER A 65 -9.39 -5.93 10.16
C SER A 65 -8.00 -6.46 10.46
N ALA A 66 -6.96 -6.00 9.77
CA ALA A 66 -5.58 -6.45 10.00
C ALA A 66 -5.09 -6.13 11.43
N VAL A 67 -5.47 -4.99 12.00
CA VAL A 67 -5.10 -4.62 13.38
C VAL A 67 -5.77 -5.51 14.44
N ASN A 68 -6.95 -6.06 14.15
CA ASN A 68 -7.77 -6.77 15.15
C ASN A 68 -7.88 -8.28 14.90
N ASN A 69 -7.27 -8.80 13.84
CA ASN A 69 -7.41 -10.19 13.43
C ASN A 69 -6.15 -10.70 12.72
N GLU A 70 -5.43 -11.63 13.35
CA GLU A 70 -4.20 -12.22 12.80
C GLU A 70 -4.38 -12.94 11.47
N ILE A 71 -5.54 -13.52 11.23
CA ILE A 71 -5.87 -14.14 9.94
C ILE A 71 -5.94 -13.06 8.86
N ALA A 72 -6.58 -11.94 9.18
CA ALA A 72 -6.66 -10.79 8.27
C ALA A 72 -5.30 -10.14 8.05
N ALA A 73 -4.48 -10.04 9.09
CA ALA A 73 -3.10 -9.59 8.99
C ALA A 73 -2.27 -10.51 8.08
N GLY A 74 -2.48 -11.83 8.17
CA GLY A 74 -1.84 -12.82 7.31
C GLY A 74 -2.21 -12.67 5.84
N VAL A 75 -3.49 -12.48 5.51
CA VAL A 75 -3.95 -12.19 4.14
C VAL A 75 -3.36 -10.89 3.63
N PHE A 76 -3.42 -9.83 4.43
CA PHE A 76 -2.86 -8.52 4.08
C PHE A 76 -1.36 -8.61 3.79
N ARG A 77 -0.60 -9.30 4.65
CA ARG A 77 0.83 -9.55 4.47
C ARG A 77 1.12 -10.25 3.16
N ARG A 78 0.38 -11.32 2.83
CA ARG A 78 0.54 -12.03 1.55
C ARG A 78 0.28 -11.11 0.36
N LEU A 79 -0.83 -10.36 0.36
CA LEU A 79 -1.19 -9.48 -0.76
C LEU A 79 -0.20 -8.33 -0.96
N VAL A 80 0.22 -7.66 0.12
CA VAL A 80 1.16 -6.55 0.06
C VAL A 80 2.56 -7.02 -0.30
N ALA A 81 3.08 -8.06 0.37
CA ALA A 81 4.43 -8.56 0.14
C ALA A 81 4.59 -9.18 -1.26
N SER A 82 3.68 -10.08 -1.66
CA SER A 82 3.84 -10.83 -2.92
C SER A 82 3.52 -10.01 -4.16
N GLN A 83 2.54 -9.10 -4.11
CA GLN A 83 2.03 -8.50 -5.34
C GLN A 83 2.51 -7.08 -5.60
N LEU A 84 2.88 -6.34 -4.56
CA LEU A 84 3.30 -4.95 -4.62
C LEU A 84 4.79 -4.80 -4.33
N LEU A 85 5.24 -5.26 -3.15
CA LEU A 85 6.62 -5.06 -2.71
C LEU A 85 7.60 -5.94 -3.49
N GLY A 86 7.29 -7.22 -3.71
CA GLY A 86 8.16 -8.11 -4.50
C GLY A 86 8.39 -7.64 -5.93
N ARG A 87 7.40 -6.96 -6.55
CA ARG A 87 7.58 -6.37 -7.89
C ARG A 87 8.47 -5.14 -7.87
N ILE A 88 8.31 -4.26 -6.88
CA ILE A 88 9.17 -3.09 -6.72
C ILE A 88 10.60 -3.57 -6.45
N ALA A 89 10.78 -4.49 -5.50
CA ALA A 89 12.07 -5.08 -5.17
C ALA A 89 12.75 -5.72 -6.38
N GLY A 90 12.01 -6.44 -7.24
CA GLY A 90 12.54 -7.02 -8.47
C GLY A 90 13.02 -6.00 -9.52
N GLN A 91 12.69 -4.72 -9.39
CA GLN A 91 13.24 -3.64 -10.23
C GLN A 91 14.44 -2.93 -9.60
N LEU A 92 14.71 -3.16 -8.31
CA LEU A 92 15.83 -2.53 -7.62
C LEU A 92 17.08 -3.39 -7.80
N ASP A 93 18.12 -2.81 -8.38
CA ASP A 93 19.45 -3.43 -8.46
C ASP A 93 20.22 -3.24 -7.14
N ALA A 94 19.73 -3.86 -6.07
CA ALA A 94 20.29 -3.75 -4.72
C ALA A 94 20.20 -5.08 -3.94
N PRO A 95 21.21 -5.44 -3.12
CA PRO A 95 21.24 -6.70 -2.38
C PRO A 95 20.15 -6.80 -1.29
N ASP A 96 19.61 -5.67 -0.84
CA ASP A 96 18.58 -5.52 0.18
C ASP A 96 17.26 -4.95 -0.38
N ALA A 97 16.99 -5.17 -1.67
CA ALA A 97 15.82 -4.64 -2.39
C ALA A 97 14.47 -4.86 -1.69
N GLU A 98 14.26 -6.03 -1.08
CA GLU A 98 13.02 -6.32 -0.33
C GLU A 98 12.86 -5.40 0.88
N LEU A 99 13.90 -5.28 1.70
CA LEU A 99 13.91 -4.41 2.87
C LEU A 99 13.69 -2.95 2.48
N ARG A 100 14.32 -2.49 1.40
CA ARG A 100 14.14 -1.14 0.83
C ARG A 100 12.69 -0.86 0.45
N ALA A 101 12.05 -1.81 -0.24
CA ALA A 101 10.63 -1.72 -0.59
C ALA A 101 9.72 -1.73 0.65
N GLU A 102 10.02 -2.57 1.64
CA GLU A 102 9.28 -2.64 2.90
C GLU A 102 9.38 -1.34 3.71
N LEU A 103 10.57 -0.72 3.80
CA LEU A 103 10.76 0.56 4.49
C LEU A 103 10.03 1.71 3.78
N ALA A 104 10.09 1.76 2.45
CA ALA A 104 9.33 2.69 1.64
C ALA A 104 7.81 2.56 1.91
N ALA A 105 7.31 1.33 1.93
CA ALA A 105 5.90 1.06 2.22
C ALA A 105 5.51 1.39 3.67
N ALA A 106 6.34 1.02 4.65
CA ALA A 106 6.10 1.31 6.06
C ALA A 106 5.96 2.82 6.30
N GLN A 107 6.81 3.63 5.67
CA GLN A 107 6.71 5.09 5.75
C GLN A 107 5.39 5.61 5.19
N LEU A 108 4.98 5.15 4.00
CA LEU A 108 3.72 5.57 3.37
C LEU A 108 2.50 5.14 4.18
N VAL A 109 2.51 3.92 4.72
CA VAL A 109 1.45 3.40 5.60
C VAL A 109 1.35 4.23 6.88
N GLY A 110 2.47 4.55 7.53
CA GLY A 110 2.47 5.39 8.73
C GLY A 110 1.88 6.78 8.49
N ILE A 111 2.25 7.42 7.37
CA ILE A 111 1.69 8.71 6.97
C ILE A 111 0.18 8.60 6.70
N ALA A 112 -0.25 7.55 5.99
CA ALA A 112 -1.66 7.31 5.72
C ALA A 112 -2.47 7.08 7.02
N MET A 113 -1.91 6.35 7.98
CA MET A 113 -2.53 6.15 9.30
C MET A 113 -2.71 7.48 10.02
N LEU A 114 -1.66 8.31 10.09
CA LEU A 114 -1.72 9.60 10.76
C LEU A 114 -2.69 10.58 10.06
N ARG A 115 -2.72 10.60 8.72
CA ARG A 115 -3.55 11.51 7.93
C ARG A 115 -5.02 11.08 7.87
N TYR A 116 -5.31 9.84 7.50
CA TYR A 116 -6.66 9.40 7.13
C TYR A 116 -7.41 8.67 8.25
N VAL A 117 -6.69 8.04 9.19
CA VAL A 117 -7.29 7.26 10.26
C VAL A 117 -7.29 8.03 11.58
N ILE A 118 -6.10 8.42 12.05
CA ILE A 118 -5.91 9.11 13.33
C ILE A 118 -6.25 10.60 13.19
N LYS A 119 -6.04 11.18 12.00
CA LYS A 119 -6.31 12.59 11.65
C LYS A 119 -5.54 13.59 12.51
N VAL A 120 -4.22 13.40 12.61
CA VAL A 120 -3.32 14.34 13.32
C VAL A 120 -3.15 15.63 12.51
N GLU A 121 -3.28 16.79 13.15
CA GLU A 121 -3.07 18.09 12.51
C GLU A 121 -1.62 18.60 12.67
N PRO A 122 -1.06 19.34 11.67
CA PRO A 122 -1.71 19.81 10.45
C PRO A 122 -1.71 18.79 9.29
N LEU A 123 -1.28 17.55 9.53
CA LEU A 123 -1.10 16.54 8.48
C LEU A 123 -2.44 16.10 7.86
N ALA A 124 -3.52 16.07 8.63
CA ALA A 124 -4.84 15.64 8.16
C ALA A 124 -5.46 16.63 7.17
N SER A 125 -5.29 17.93 7.41
CA SER A 125 -5.86 19.00 6.58
C SER A 125 -4.94 19.53 5.49
N ALA A 126 -3.63 19.27 5.57
CA ALA A 126 -2.66 19.76 4.58
C ALA A 126 -2.98 19.30 3.15
N ASP A 127 -2.61 20.12 2.17
CA ASP A 127 -2.65 19.76 0.75
C ASP A 127 -1.81 18.49 0.50
N SER A 128 -2.38 17.51 -0.19
CA SER A 128 -1.68 16.27 -0.51
C SER A 128 -0.46 16.51 -1.39
N GLU A 129 -0.49 17.49 -2.30
CA GLU A 129 0.68 17.83 -3.12
C GLU A 129 1.84 18.34 -2.27
N LEU A 130 1.55 19.09 -1.21
CA LEU A 130 2.59 19.53 -0.27
C LEU A 130 3.21 18.34 0.46
N ILE A 131 2.40 17.34 0.84
CA ILE A 131 2.90 16.14 1.51
C ILE A 131 3.71 15.28 0.54
N ILE A 132 3.19 15.04 -0.66
CA ILE A 132 3.85 14.27 -1.72
C ILE A 132 5.23 14.86 -2.01
N LYS A 133 5.34 16.18 -2.20
CA LYS A 133 6.63 16.87 -2.42
C LYS A 133 7.65 16.66 -1.30
N ARG A 134 7.20 16.51 -0.06
CA ARG A 134 8.09 16.27 1.09
C ARG A 134 8.45 14.81 1.28
N VAL A 135 7.52 13.91 0.97
CA VAL A 135 7.62 12.47 1.29
C VAL A 135 8.27 11.69 0.15
N ALA A 136 7.95 12.01 -1.10
CA ALA A 136 8.47 11.31 -2.27
C ALA A 136 10.00 11.19 -2.30
N PRO A 137 10.80 12.22 -1.98
CA PRO A 137 12.26 12.09 -1.94
C PRO A 137 12.77 11.11 -0.86
N VAL A 138 12.04 10.99 0.26
CA VAL A 138 12.40 10.05 1.32
C VAL A 138 12.05 8.62 0.92
N VAL A 139 10.90 8.43 0.28
CA VAL A 139 10.52 7.14 -0.31
C VAL A 139 11.52 6.73 -1.39
N GLN A 140 11.90 7.64 -2.28
CA GLN A 140 12.95 7.43 -3.28
C GLN A 140 14.27 7.02 -2.62
N ARG A 141 14.64 7.66 -1.51
CA ARG A 141 15.87 7.33 -0.77
C ARG A 141 15.83 5.92 -0.17
N HIS A 142 14.70 5.45 0.35
CA HIS A 142 14.59 4.04 0.78
C HIS A 142 14.82 3.10 -0.41
N LEU A 143 14.21 3.40 -1.56
CA LEU A 143 14.23 2.53 -2.73
C LEU A 143 15.61 2.51 -3.43
N THR A 144 16.22 3.66 -3.68
CA THR A 144 17.42 3.78 -4.53
C THR A 144 18.55 4.59 -3.90
N GLY A 145 18.43 5.02 -2.65
CA GLY A 145 19.51 5.71 -1.95
C GLY A 145 20.70 4.78 -1.69
N PRO A 146 21.86 5.30 -1.27
CA PRO A 146 22.96 4.45 -0.80
C PRO A 146 22.54 3.60 0.40
#